data_AF-A0A2E2K113-F1
#
_entry.id   AF-A0A2E2K113-F1
#
_cell.length_a   1.000
_cell.length_b   1.000
_cell.length_c   1.000
_cell.angle_alpha   90.00
_cell.angle_beta   90.00
_cell.angle_gamma   90.00
#
_symmetry.space_group_name_H-M   'P 1'
#
loop_
_entity.id
_entity.type
_entity.pdbx_description
1 polymer ?
#
loop_
_entity_poly.entity_id
_entity_poly.type
_entity_poly.pdbx_seq_one_letter_code
_entity_poly.pdbx_strand_id
1 'polypeptide(L)'
;MKIRLSNDFLYQLFALLISVIVVHTAYVTVIRPEARLIELEQQQQIAENPDYLPERSLLVIIRDFEQEACFILLFWAFALLIMKAVAVSRQRDQLDQNLIQVSEGETILPEDARHHARIIEALPEPERSYLYPRTLLTALRRFRSTRNIQNVADAITHSCEAEIERLESELSMIRYIAWAIPSIGFIGTVRGIGEALGLAHKALEGDISGVTASLGLAFNSTLIALVLSIILMFALYQLQLMQERLVLDTQTACDRGLIQNLQSQ
;
A
#
# COMPACT_ATOMS: atom_id res chain seq x y z
N MET A 1 22.02 -21.55 -11.18
CA MET A 1 21.67 -20.21 -10.68
C MET A 1 20.39 -20.34 -9.84
N LYS A 2 20.51 -20.52 -8.52
CA LYS A 2 19.33 -20.65 -7.63
C LYS A 2 18.80 -19.24 -7.37
N ILE A 3 17.66 -18.92 -7.97
CA ILE A 3 16.92 -17.69 -7.66
C ILE A 3 16.43 -17.84 -6.20
N ARG A 4 17.15 -17.26 -5.24
CA ARG A 4 16.62 -17.07 -3.89
C ARG A 4 15.57 -15.97 -3.99
N LEU A 5 14.32 -16.37 -4.23
CA LEU A 5 13.19 -15.46 -4.14
C LEU A 5 13.16 -14.93 -2.70
N SER A 6 13.16 -13.61 -2.53
CA SER A 6 12.96 -13.00 -1.21
C SER A 6 11.56 -13.37 -0.70
N ASN A 7 11.39 -13.60 0.60
CA ASN A 7 10.08 -13.93 1.20
C ASN A 7 9.02 -12.88 0.83
N ASP A 8 9.42 -11.61 0.72
CA ASP A 8 8.55 -10.51 0.30
C ASP A 8 8.02 -10.69 -1.12
N PHE A 9 8.86 -11.15 -2.05
CA PHE A 9 8.45 -11.40 -3.42
C PHE A 9 7.47 -12.57 -3.50
N LEU A 10 7.73 -13.65 -2.75
CA LEU A 10 6.82 -14.79 -2.68
C LEU A 10 5.46 -14.36 -2.14
N TYR A 11 5.43 -13.58 -1.05
CA TYR A 11 4.18 -13.04 -0.52
C TYR A 11 3.45 -12.18 -1.55
N GLN A 12 4.14 -11.26 -2.23
CA GLN A 12 3.55 -10.41 -3.27
C GLN A 12 2.91 -11.23 -4.38
N LEU A 13 3.60 -12.28 -4.84
CA LEU A 13 3.11 -13.17 -5.90
C LEU A 13 1.87 -13.97 -5.46
N PHE A 14 1.91 -14.57 -4.27
CA PHE A 14 0.77 -15.32 -3.75
C PHE A 14 -0.42 -14.41 -3.45
N ALA A 15 -0.19 -13.21 -2.91
CA ALA A 15 -1.24 -12.22 -2.68
C ALA A 15 -1.91 -11.82 -3.99
N LEU A 16 -1.14 -11.64 -5.08
CA LEU A 16 -1.70 -11.39 -6.41
C LEU A 16 -2.53 -12.58 -6.90
N LEU A 17 -1.98 -13.79 -6.83
CA LEU A 17 -2.67 -15.01 -7.28
C LEU A 17 -4.01 -15.19 -6.53
N ILE A 18 -4.00 -15.03 -5.21
CA ILE A 18 -5.20 -15.11 -4.38
C ILE A 18 -6.19 -14.03 -4.76
N SER A 19 -5.74 -12.78 -4.96
CA SER A 19 -6.60 -11.68 -5.38
C SER A 19 -7.27 -11.97 -6.73
N VAL A 20 -6.51 -12.49 -7.69
CA VAL A 20 -7.05 -12.93 -9.00
C VAL A 20 -8.09 -14.02 -8.81
N ILE A 21 -7.77 -15.10 -8.08
CA ILE A 21 -8.69 -16.24 -7.91
C ILE A 21 -9.98 -15.79 -7.23
N VAL A 22 -9.88 -15.04 -6.12
CA VAL A 22 -11.04 -14.63 -5.33
C VAL A 22 -11.94 -13.70 -6.13
N VAL A 23 -11.37 -12.65 -6.73
CA VAL A 23 -12.16 -11.68 -7.51
C VAL A 23 -12.74 -12.34 -8.74
N HIS A 24 -11.94 -13.08 -9.52
CA HIS A 24 -12.42 -13.75 -10.73
C HIS A 24 -13.54 -14.74 -10.44
N THR A 25 -13.41 -15.51 -9.35
CA THR A 25 -14.46 -16.44 -8.92
C THR A 25 -15.74 -15.68 -8.58
N ALA A 26 -15.67 -14.60 -7.82
CA ALA A 26 -16.84 -13.77 -7.52
C ALA A 26 -17.49 -13.18 -8.79
N TYR A 27 -16.66 -12.77 -9.76
CA TYR A 27 -17.13 -12.23 -11.04
C TYR A 27 -17.87 -13.27 -11.89
N VAL A 28 -17.32 -14.48 -12.01
CA VAL A 28 -17.89 -15.54 -12.84
C VAL A 28 -19.12 -16.20 -12.19
N THR A 29 -19.13 -16.33 -10.86
CA THR A 29 -20.19 -17.06 -10.14
C THR A 29 -21.36 -16.19 -9.71
N VAL A 30 -21.12 -14.91 -9.39
CA VAL A 30 -22.15 -14.02 -8.84
C VAL A 30 -22.36 -12.80 -9.72
N ILE A 31 -21.32 -11.98 -9.94
CA ILE A 31 -21.51 -10.63 -10.51
C ILE A 31 -22.05 -10.68 -11.95
N ARG A 32 -21.39 -11.42 -12.86
CA ARG A 32 -21.81 -11.48 -14.26
C ARG A 32 -23.11 -12.25 -14.50
N PRO A 33 -23.38 -13.38 -13.82
CA PRO A 33 -24.68 -14.04 -13.92
C PRO A 33 -25.83 -13.13 -13.48
N GLU A 34 -25.74 -12.55 -12.28
CA GLU A 34 -26.79 -11.68 -11.72
C GLU A 34 -26.98 -10.41 -12.54
N ALA A 35 -25.89 -9.77 -12.98
CA ALA A 35 -25.98 -8.59 -13.83
C ALA A 35 -26.73 -8.88 -15.15
N ARG A 36 -26.51 -10.06 -15.75
CA ARG A 36 -27.23 -10.47 -16.96
C ARG A 36 -28.72 -10.73 -16.70
N LEU A 37 -29.07 -11.31 -15.55
CA LEU A 37 -30.48 -11.53 -15.19
C LEU A 37 -31.21 -10.19 -15.03
N ILE A 38 -30.61 -9.25 -14.29
CA ILE A 38 -31.18 -7.92 -14.07
C ILE A 38 -31.38 -7.18 -15.40
N GLU A 39 -30.40 -7.23 -16.31
CA GLU A 39 -30.55 -6.60 -17.62
C GLU A 39 -31.64 -7.24 -18.49
N LEU A 40 -31.78 -8.57 -18.43
CA LEU A 40 -32.85 -9.27 -19.15
C LEU A 40 -34.22 -8.88 -18.61
N GLU A 41 -34.38 -8.81 -17.29
CA GLU A 41 -35.61 -8.34 -16.64
C GLU A 41 -35.93 -6.89 -17.02
N GLN A 42 -34.93 -6.01 -17.00
CA GLN A 42 -35.09 -4.62 -17.41
C GLN A 42 -35.49 -4.51 -18.89
N GLN A 43 -34.89 -5.31 -19.78
CA GLN A 43 -35.27 -5.33 -21.19
C GLN A 43 -36.71 -5.80 -21.40
N GLN A 44 -37.18 -6.78 -20.62
CA GLN A 44 -38.57 -7.23 -20.66
C GLN A 44 -39.53 -6.13 -20.18
N GLN A 45 -39.19 -5.45 -19.08
CA GLN A 45 -40.02 -4.37 -18.54
C GLN A 45 -40.09 -3.14 -19.46
N ILE A 46 -39.00 -2.81 -20.16
CA ILE A 46 -38.97 -1.76 -21.19
C ILE A 46 -39.84 -2.15 -22.40
N ALA A 47 -39.83 -3.44 -22.78
CA ALA A 47 -40.66 -3.93 -23.88
C ALA A 47 -42.17 -3.92 -23.56
N GLU A 48 -42.52 -4.20 -22.30
CA GLU A 48 -43.92 -4.17 -21.82
C GLU A 48 -44.41 -2.75 -21.52
N ASN A 49 -43.54 -1.88 -21.01
CA ASN A 49 -43.84 -0.50 -20.66
C ASN A 49 -42.73 0.45 -21.17
N PRO A 50 -42.94 1.14 -22.31
CA PRO A 50 -41.97 2.08 -22.88
C PRO A 50 -41.59 3.25 -21.96
N ASP A 51 -42.44 3.59 -20.98
CA ASP A 51 -42.18 4.64 -19.97
C ASP A 51 -41.43 4.10 -18.74
N TYR A 52 -41.07 2.82 -18.71
CA TYR A 52 -40.33 2.22 -17.61
C TYR A 52 -38.91 2.79 -17.52
N LEU A 53 -38.57 3.28 -16.32
CA LEU A 53 -37.23 3.78 -15.99
C LEU A 53 -36.45 2.70 -15.23
N PRO A 54 -35.43 2.06 -15.85
CA PRO A 54 -34.66 1.03 -15.17
C PRO A 54 -33.89 1.57 -13.97
N GLU A 55 -33.99 0.89 -12.83
CA GLU A 55 -33.20 1.20 -11.65
C GLU A 55 -31.72 0.83 -11.87
N ARG A 56 -30.82 1.65 -11.34
CA ARG A 56 -29.38 1.38 -11.42
C ARG A 56 -28.98 0.30 -10.41
N SER A 57 -28.60 -0.88 -10.91
CA SER A 57 -28.03 -1.94 -10.08
C SER A 57 -26.51 -1.83 -9.98
N LEU A 58 -25.98 -1.94 -8.75
CA LEU A 58 -24.53 -1.95 -8.51
C LEU A 58 -23.83 -3.10 -9.25
N LEU A 59 -24.47 -4.27 -9.35
CA LEU A 59 -23.90 -5.44 -10.03
C LEU A 59 -23.72 -5.19 -11.54
N VAL A 60 -24.67 -4.47 -12.15
CA VAL A 60 -24.57 -4.05 -13.56
C VAL A 60 -23.46 -3.03 -13.75
N ILE A 61 -23.28 -2.10 -12.80
CA ILE A 61 -22.23 -1.07 -12.87
C ILE A 61 -20.82 -1.67 -12.79
N ILE A 62 -20.61 -2.74 -12.03
CA ILE A 62 -19.27 -3.31 -11.77
C ILE A 62 -18.93 -4.51 -12.65
N ARG A 63 -19.79 -4.93 -13.59
CA ARG A 63 -19.67 -6.23 -14.27
C ARG A 63 -18.51 -6.37 -15.26
N ASP A 64 -18.04 -5.25 -15.83
CA ASP A 64 -17.11 -5.30 -16.96
C ASP A 64 -15.68 -5.67 -16.52
N PHE A 65 -14.83 -5.97 -17.50
CA PHE A 65 -13.48 -6.47 -17.27
C PHE A 65 -12.56 -5.44 -16.63
N GLU A 66 -12.78 -4.15 -16.90
CA GLU A 66 -12.00 -3.06 -16.33
C GLU A 66 -12.19 -2.96 -14.81
N GLN A 67 -13.43 -3.08 -14.34
CA GLN A 67 -13.77 -3.09 -12.92
C GLN A 67 -13.20 -4.33 -12.25
N GLU A 68 -13.30 -5.51 -12.87
CA GLU A 68 -12.68 -6.74 -12.38
C GLU A 68 -11.17 -6.55 -12.15
N ALA A 69 -10.46 -6.02 -13.16
CA ALA A 69 -9.04 -5.74 -13.05
C ALA A 69 -8.73 -4.72 -11.95
N CYS A 70 -9.53 -3.65 -11.83
CA CYS A 70 -9.39 -2.67 -10.75
C CYS A 70 -9.55 -3.30 -9.36
N PHE A 71 -10.52 -4.20 -9.17
CA PHE A 71 -10.70 -4.90 -7.89
C PHE A 71 -9.55 -5.86 -7.59
N ILE A 72 -9.06 -6.61 -8.58
CA ILE A 72 -7.87 -7.48 -8.40
C ILE A 72 -6.69 -6.66 -7.90
N LEU A 73 -6.41 -5.54 -8.57
CA LEU A 73 -5.33 -4.63 -8.20
C LEU A 73 -5.53 -4.02 -6.82
N LEU A 74 -6.77 -3.64 -6.48
CA LEU A 74 -7.13 -3.10 -5.17
C LEU A 74 -6.82 -4.11 -4.06
N PHE A 75 -7.36 -5.34 -4.14
CA PHE A 75 -7.15 -6.35 -3.12
C PHE A 75 -5.68 -6.74 -2.99
N TRP A 76 -4.97 -6.82 -4.12
CA TRP A 76 -3.54 -7.05 -4.11
C TRP A 76 -2.80 -5.93 -3.36
N ALA A 77 -3.05 -4.66 -3.70
CA ALA A 77 -2.42 -3.52 -3.05
C ALA A 77 -2.76 -3.46 -1.54
N PHE A 78 -4.00 -3.74 -1.15
CA PHE A 78 -4.39 -3.82 0.26
C PHE A 78 -3.64 -4.91 1.02
N ALA A 79 -3.45 -6.09 0.43
CA ALA A 79 -2.66 -7.16 1.05
C ALA A 79 -1.20 -6.73 1.29
N LEU A 80 -0.62 -5.93 0.39
CA LEU A 80 0.73 -5.37 0.55
C LEU A 80 0.77 -4.28 1.63
N LEU A 81 -0.23 -3.38 1.63
CA LEU A 81 -0.36 -2.31 2.62
C LEU A 81 -0.50 -2.88 4.03
N ILE A 82 -1.37 -3.87 4.23
CA ILE A 82 -1.61 -4.50 5.53
C ILE A 82 -0.33 -5.16 6.06
N MET A 83 0.37 -5.93 5.21
CA MET A 83 1.63 -6.56 5.59
C MET A 83 2.65 -5.52 6.07
N LYS A 84 2.80 -4.41 5.34
CA LYS A 84 3.72 -3.33 5.72
C LYS A 84 3.26 -2.58 6.97
N ALA A 85 1.95 -2.32 7.12
CA ALA A 85 1.39 -1.69 8.31
C ALA A 85 1.66 -2.51 9.57
N VAL A 86 1.46 -3.84 9.50
CA VAL A 86 1.77 -4.75 10.61
C VAL A 86 3.27 -4.74 10.94
N ALA A 87 4.14 -4.71 9.93
CA ALA A 87 5.58 -4.62 10.16
C ALA A 87 5.98 -3.31 10.85
N VAL A 88 5.40 -2.17 10.44
CA VAL A 88 5.63 -0.86 11.08
C VAL A 88 5.12 -0.84 12.52
N SER A 89 3.92 -1.37 12.77
CA SER A 89 3.36 -1.46 14.12
C SER A 89 4.25 -2.29 15.06
N ARG A 90 4.75 -3.45 14.61
CA ARG A 90 5.67 -4.27 15.42
C ARG A 90 6.99 -3.56 15.76
N GLN A 91 7.51 -2.76 14.83
CA GLN A 91 8.71 -1.95 15.11
C GLN A 91 8.41 -0.82 16.09
N ARG A 92 7.22 -0.22 16.00
CA ARG A 92 6.78 0.82 16.93
C ARG A 92 6.70 0.30 18.36
N ASP A 93 6.14 -0.89 18.56
CA ASP A 93 6.05 -1.51 19.90
C ASP A 93 7.44 -1.76 20.52
N GLN A 94 8.49 -1.89 19.70
CA GLN A 94 9.87 -2.04 20.18
C GLN A 94 10.48 -0.72 20.66
N LEU A 95 10.02 0.44 20.16
CA LEU A 95 10.51 1.75 20.64
C LEU A 95 10.21 1.98 22.12
N ASP A 96 9.15 1.36 22.63
CA ASP A 96 8.78 1.43 24.05
C ASP A 96 9.68 0.55 24.93
N GLN A 97 10.47 -0.34 24.34
CA GLN A 97 11.46 -1.14 25.07
C GLN A 97 12.69 -0.28 25.32
N ASN A 98 12.95 0.04 26.59
CA ASN A 98 14.12 0.82 26.97
C ASN A 98 15.40 -0.03 26.82
N LEU A 99 16.01 0.00 25.62
CA LEU A 99 17.19 -0.79 25.27
C LEU A 99 18.48 -0.23 25.88
N ILE A 100 18.50 1.05 26.24
CA ILE A 100 19.61 1.72 26.91
C ILE A 100 19.11 2.22 28.25
N GLN A 101 19.29 1.39 29.28
CA GLN A 101 18.97 1.74 30.65
C GLN A 101 20.15 2.49 31.25
N VAL A 102 20.00 3.80 31.41
CA VAL A 102 20.96 4.67 32.11
C VAL A 102 20.29 5.12 33.40
N SER A 103 20.97 4.94 34.54
CA SER A 103 20.46 5.42 35.82
C SER A 103 20.50 6.96 35.85
N GLU A 104 19.62 7.61 36.62
CA GLU A 104 19.68 9.08 36.77
C GLU A 104 21.07 9.53 37.25
N GLY A 105 21.74 10.36 36.45
CA GLY A 105 23.08 10.90 36.74
C GLY A 105 24.26 10.05 36.24
N GLU A 106 24.00 8.91 35.59
CA GLU A 106 25.02 8.09 34.94
C GLU A 106 25.28 8.59 33.51
N THR A 107 26.55 8.60 33.07
CA THR A 107 26.93 8.97 31.70
C THR A 107 27.57 7.79 30.99
N ILE A 108 27.31 7.68 29.69
CA ILE A 108 27.86 6.64 28.84
C ILE A 108 29.20 7.14 28.30
N LEU A 109 30.29 6.51 28.73
CA LEU A 109 31.62 6.76 28.19
C LEU A 109 31.87 5.89 26.95
N PRO A 110 32.86 6.24 26.10
CA PRO A 110 33.21 5.43 24.93
C PRO A 110 33.60 3.98 25.26
N GLU A 111 34.09 3.74 26.48
CA GLU A 111 34.42 2.41 27.03
C GLU A 111 33.16 1.56 27.23
N ASP A 112 32.07 2.17 27.74
CA ASP A 112 30.78 1.53 28.06
C ASP A 112 29.97 1.19 26.80
N ALA A 113 30.23 1.90 25.70
CA ALA A 113 29.54 1.69 24.43
C ALA A 113 29.60 0.23 23.94
N ARG A 114 30.67 -0.52 24.27
CA ARG A 114 30.78 -1.95 23.95
C ARG A 114 29.79 -2.80 24.75
N HIS A 115 29.52 -2.45 26.00
CA HIS A 115 28.56 -3.17 26.84
C HIS A 115 27.14 -3.00 26.30
N HIS A 116 26.70 -1.76 26.07
CA HIS A 116 25.38 -1.48 25.49
C HIS A 116 25.20 -2.10 24.11
N ALA A 117 26.23 -2.08 23.25
CA ALA A 117 26.16 -2.71 21.94
C ALA A 117 25.92 -4.23 22.02
N ARG A 118 26.49 -4.92 23.02
CA ARG A 118 26.29 -6.36 23.21
C ARG A 118 24.86 -6.70 23.64
N ILE A 119 24.23 -5.85 24.45
CA ILE A 119 22.82 -6.02 24.85
C ILE A 119 21.93 -6.00 23.60
N ILE A 120 22.16 -5.04 22.71
CA ILE A 120 21.42 -4.91 21.45
C ILE A 120 21.73 -6.08 20.50
N GLU A 121 22.99 -6.50 20.40
CA GLU A 121 23.40 -7.65 19.57
C GLU A 121 22.79 -8.98 20.04
N ALA A 122 22.43 -9.08 21.32
CA ALA A 122 21.78 -10.25 21.92
C ALA A 122 20.27 -10.34 21.65
N LEU A 123 19.65 -9.29 21.08
CA LEU A 123 18.25 -9.35 20.67
C LEU A 123 18.02 -10.45 19.61
N PRO A 124 16.88 -11.15 19.65
CA PRO A 124 16.54 -12.15 18.65
C PRO A 124 16.26 -11.51 17.28
N GLU A 125 16.41 -12.29 16.21
CA GLU A 125 15.84 -11.90 14.91
C GLU A 125 14.32 -12.16 14.91
N PRO A 126 13.50 -11.28 14.31
CA PRO A 126 13.87 -10.13 13.46
C PRO A 126 14.07 -8.80 14.21
N GLU A 127 13.81 -8.76 15.52
CA GLU A 127 13.82 -7.55 16.35
C GLU A 127 15.15 -6.79 16.30
N ARG A 128 16.28 -7.49 16.31
CA ARG A 128 17.60 -6.88 16.18
C ARG A 128 17.80 -6.12 14.85
N SER A 129 17.11 -6.54 13.79
CA SER A 129 17.22 -5.93 12.46
C SER A 129 16.28 -4.73 12.25
N TYR A 130 15.43 -4.42 13.23
CA TYR A 130 14.54 -3.26 13.17
C TYR A 130 15.31 -1.94 13.21
N LEU A 131 14.66 -0.85 12.82
CA LEU A 131 15.32 0.44 12.67
C LEU A 131 16.00 0.90 13.96
N TYR A 132 15.27 0.90 15.09
CA TYR A 132 15.77 1.46 16.35
C TYR A 132 17.02 0.74 16.89
N PRO A 133 17.04 -0.60 17.08
CA PRO A 133 18.24 -1.32 17.52
C PRO A 133 19.41 -1.18 16.55
N ARG A 134 19.14 -1.23 15.24
CA ARG A 134 20.16 -1.10 14.20
C ARG A 134 20.81 0.29 14.22
N THR A 135 20.02 1.34 14.40
CA THR A 135 20.50 2.72 14.51
C THR A 135 21.31 2.91 15.79
N LEU A 136 20.82 2.44 16.95
CA LEU A 136 21.57 2.49 18.21
C LEU A 136 22.91 1.75 18.11
N LEU A 137 22.93 0.56 17.52
CA LEU A 137 24.15 -0.23 17.34
C LEU A 137 25.17 0.52 16.47
N THR A 138 24.71 1.16 15.40
CA THR A 138 25.54 1.98 14.51
C THR A 138 26.11 3.19 15.26
N ALA A 139 25.25 3.88 16.03
CA ALA A 139 25.60 5.03 16.85
C ALA A 139 26.65 4.68 17.94
N LEU A 140 26.44 3.60 18.69
CA LEU A 140 27.37 3.12 19.73
C LEU A 140 28.73 2.71 19.15
N ARG A 141 28.73 2.03 18.00
CA ARG A 141 29.97 1.67 17.28
C ARG A 141 30.72 2.92 16.82
N ARG A 142 29.99 3.92 16.32
CA ARG A 142 30.56 5.21 15.92
C ARG A 142 31.17 5.93 17.12
N PHE A 143 30.44 6.04 18.23
CA PHE A 143 30.92 6.68 19.47
C PHE A 143 32.21 6.06 19.98
N ARG A 144 32.29 4.72 20.01
CA ARG A 144 33.50 3.99 20.42
C ARG A 144 34.71 4.32 19.55
N SER A 145 34.51 4.52 18.25
CA SER A 145 35.60 4.80 17.30
C SER A 145 36.05 6.26 17.29
N THR A 146 35.10 7.21 17.38
CA THR A 146 35.38 8.63 17.19
C THR A 146 35.49 9.41 18.49
N ARG A 147 34.94 8.88 19.60
CA ARG A 147 34.80 9.57 20.90
C ARG A 147 34.14 10.95 20.81
N ASN A 148 33.34 11.18 19.77
CA ASN A 148 32.78 12.49 19.46
C ASN A 148 31.26 12.36 19.29
N ILE A 149 30.52 13.14 20.08
CA ILE A 149 29.05 13.11 20.15
C ILE A 149 28.42 13.56 18.83
N GLN A 150 28.99 14.56 18.15
CA GLN A 150 28.51 15.03 16.84
C GLN A 150 28.53 13.90 15.81
N ASN A 151 29.64 13.13 15.76
CA ASN A 151 29.74 11.98 14.87
C ASN A 151 28.67 10.90 15.15
N VAL A 152 28.17 10.80 16.39
CA VAL A 152 27.10 9.89 16.76
C VAL A 152 25.75 10.42 16.29
N ALA A 153 25.47 11.70 16.51
CA ALA A 153 24.27 12.37 16.01
C ALA A 153 24.16 12.24 14.49
N ASP A 154 25.25 12.51 13.77
CA ASP A 154 25.30 12.39 12.31
C ASP A 154 25.02 10.94 11.85
N ALA A 155 25.54 9.94 12.57
CA ALA A 155 25.29 8.53 12.25
C ALA A 155 23.83 8.11 12.47
N ILE A 156 23.16 8.67 13.49
CA ILE A 156 21.73 8.45 13.73
C ILE A 156 20.93 9.06 12.59
N THR A 157 21.17 10.34 12.27
CA THR A 157 20.48 11.06 11.19
C THR A 157 20.62 10.32 9.86
N HIS A 158 21.84 9.95 9.46
CA HIS A 158 22.06 9.20 8.22
C HIS A 158 21.38 7.83 8.20
N SER A 159 21.30 7.13 9.34
CA SER A 159 20.59 5.84 9.42
C SER A 159 19.08 6.01 9.23
N CYS A 160 18.51 7.09 9.77
CA CYS A 160 17.10 7.44 9.60
C CYS A 160 16.79 7.91 8.17
N GLU A 161 17.63 8.76 7.57
CA GLU A 161 17.50 9.21 6.18
C GLU A 161 17.53 8.02 5.21
N ALA A 162 18.51 7.12 5.36
CA ALA A 162 18.62 5.93 4.53
C ALA A 162 17.40 5.00 4.68
N GLU A 163 16.79 4.92 5.86
CA GLU A 163 15.58 4.14 6.06
C GLU A 163 14.36 4.78 5.39
N ILE A 164 14.23 6.12 5.40
CA ILE A 164 13.17 6.82 4.66
C ILE A 164 13.26 6.49 3.16
N GLU A 165 14.45 6.60 2.56
CA GLU A 165 14.67 6.28 1.14
C GLU A 165 14.31 4.81 0.84
N ARG A 166 14.67 3.89 1.73
CA ARG A 166 14.31 2.47 1.60
C ARG A 166 12.80 2.25 1.67
N LEU A 167 12.13 2.81 2.68
CA LEU A 167 10.68 2.69 2.87
C LEU A 167 9.94 3.27 1.66
N GLU A 168 10.41 4.39 1.13
CA GLU A 168 9.89 4.98 -0.08
C GLU A 168 10.04 4.03 -1.28
N SER A 169 11.22 3.48 -1.49
CA SER A 169 11.47 2.52 -2.59
C SER A 169 10.56 1.30 -2.50
N GLU A 170 10.32 0.78 -1.31
CA GLU A 170 9.42 -0.36 -1.07
C GLU A 170 7.94 -0.07 -1.37
N LEU A 171 7.50 1.19 -1.32
CA LEU A 171 6.15 1.61 -1.69
C LEU A 171 5.97 1.81 -3.20
N SER A 172 7.03 1.70 -4.02
CA SER A 172 6.98 1.90 -5.46
C SER A 172 5.94 1.02 -6.17
N MET A 173 5.86 -0.27 -5.83
CA MET A 173 4.88 -1.19 -6.42
C MET A 173 3.43 -0.77 -6.09
N ILE A 174 3.18 -0.34 -4.86
CA ILE A 174 1.83 0.09 -4.43
C ILE A 174 1.46 1.41 -5.13
N ARG A 175 2.41 2.34 -5.27
CA ARG A 175 2.23 3.57 -6.05
C ARG A 175 1.95 3.30 -7.52
N TYR A 176 2.65 2.33 -8.11
CA TYR A 176 2.39 1.88 -9.47
C TYR A 176 0.96 1.35 -9.62
N ILE A 177 0.49 0.52 -8.68
CA ILE A 177 -0.89 0.02 -8.69
C ILE A 177 -1.91 1.16 -8.55
N ALA A 178 -1.65 2.09 -7.62
CA ALA A 178 -2.52 3.26 -7.40
C ALA A 178 -2.64 4.16 -8.64
N TRP A 179 -1.57 4.26 -9.43
CA TRP A 179 -1.58 4.91 -10.74
C TRP A 179 -2.28 4.08 -11.82
N ALA A 180 -2.12 2.75 -11.80
CA ALA A 180 -2.67 1.87 -12.83
C ALA A 180 -4.21 1.79 -12.80
N ILE A 181 -4.83 1.78 -11.61
CA ILE A 181 -6.30 1.71 -11.46
C ILE A 181 -7.03 2.81 -12.27
N PRO A 182 -6.76 4.12 -12.09
CA PRO A 182 -7.43 5.16 -12.87
C PRO A 182 -7.11 5.08 -14.36
N SER A 183 -5.92 4.62 -14.75
CA SER A 183 -5.58 4.37 -16.16
C SER A 183 -6.44 3.26 -16.77
N ILE A 184 -6.69 2.17 -16.04
CA ILE A 184 -7.60 1.10 -16.48
C ILE A 184 -9.04 1.63 -16.61
N GLY A 185 -9.48 2.46 -15.65
CA GLY A 185 -10.76 3.16 -15.75
C GLY A 185 -10.90 3.97 -17.03
N PHE A 186 -9.86 4.73 -17.38
CA PHE A 186 -9.79 5.51 -18.62
C PHE A 186 -9.77 4.63 -19.87
N ILE A 187 -9.06 3.49 -19.85
CA ILE A 187 -9.11 2.51 -20.95
C ILE A 187 -10.54 2.04 -21.21
N GLY A 188 -11.31 1.73 -20.16
CA GLY A 188 -12.72 1.37 -20.32
C GLY A 188 -13.58 2.49 -20.87
N THR A 189 -13.28 3.75 -20.54
CA THR A 189 -13.94 4.92 -21.16
C THR A 189 -13.63 5.02 -22.65
N VAL A 190 -12.35 4.89 -23.03
CA VAL A 190 -11.94 4.91 -24.44
C VAL A 190 -12.62 3.77 -25.20
N ARG A 191 -12.72 2.58 -24.60
CA ARG A 191 -13.45 1.45 -25.18
C ARG A 191 -14.93 1.76 -25.36
N GLY A 192 -15.64 2.17 -24.31
CA GLY A 192 -17.07 2.43 -24.37
C GLY A 192 -17.44 3.58 -25.32
N ILE A 193 -16.64 4.65 -25.37
CA ILE A 193 -16.84 5.72 -26.36
C ILE A 193 -16.56 5.22 -27.78
N GLY A 194 -15.51 4.43 -27.99
CA GLY A 194 -15.20 3.83 -29.29
C GLY A 194 -16.34 2.93 -29.79
N GLU A 195 -16.89 2.09 -28.92
CA GLU A 195 -18.05 1.25 -29.22
C GLU A 195 -19.30 2.10 -29.55
N ALA A 196 -19.57 3.15 -28.76
CA ALA A 196 -20.68 4.06 -28.99
C ALA A 196 -20.59 4.76 -30.36
N LEU A 197 -19.41 5.24 -30.74
CA LEU A 197 -19.17 5.87 -32.04
C LEU A 197 -19.32 4.88 -33.20
N GLY A 198 -18.95 3.60 -33.01
CA GLY A 198 -19.19 2.54 -33.98
C GLY A 198 -20.68 2.30 -34.27
N LEU A 199 -21.55 2.67 -33.34
CA LEU A 199 -23.01 2.55 -33.45
C LEU A 199 -23.69 3.86 -33.90
N ALA A 200 -22.92 4.90 -34.26
CA ALA A 200 -23.45 6.21 -34.62
C ALA A 200 -24.46 6.15 -35.79
N HIS A 201 -24.27 5.27 -36.76
CA HIS A 201 -25.21 5.14 -37.89
C HIS A 201 -26.60 4.68 -37.44
N LYS A 202 -26.68 3.71 -36.51
CA LYS A 202 -27.95 3.23 -35.95
C LYS A 202 -28.67 4.31 -35.13
N ALA A 203 -27.89 5.13 -34.41
CA ALA A 203 -28.44 6.28 -33.69
C ALA A 203 -29.07 7.31 -34.64
N LEU A 204 -28.50 7.53 -35.82
CA LEU A 204 -29.09 8.39 -36.86
C LEU A 204 -30.39 7.81 -37.43
N GLU A 205 -30.51 6.48 -37.47
CA GLU A 205 -31.73 5.76 -37.87
C GLU A 205 -32.80 5.74 -36.77
N GLY A 206 -32.50 6.30 -35.59
CA GLY A 206 -33.42 6.41 -34.45
C GLY A 206 -33.20 5.38 -33.33
N ASP A 207 -32.29 4.42 -33.51
CA ASP A 207 -31.92 3.44 -32.47
C ASP A 207 -30.67 3.90 -31.69
N ILE A 208 -30.90 4.58 -30.58
CA ILE A 208 -29.84 5.05 -29.67
C ILE A 208 -29.49 4.05 -28.57
N SER A 209 -30.18 2.91 -28.47
CA SER A 209 -30.07 1.99 -27.34
C SER A 209 -28.63 1.51 -27.14
N GLY A 210 -27.97 1.07 -28.21
CA GLY A 210 -26.58 0.63 -28.18
C GLY A 210 -25.60 1.76 -27.81
N VAL A 211 -25.83 2.98 -28.30
CA VAL A 211 -25.01 4.16 -27.93
C VAL A 211 -25.13 4.46 -26.44
N THR A 212 -26.35 4.43 -25.88
CA THR A 212 -26.58 4.69 -24.45
C THR A 212 -25.93 3.63 -23.56
N ALA A 213 -25.99 2.35 -23.96
CA ALA A 213 -25.36 1.25 -23.23
C ALA A 213 -23.82 1.38 -23.21
N SER A 214 -23.20 1.62 -24.38
CA SER A 214 -21.74 1.79 -24.48
C SER A 214 -21.24 3.02 -23.73
N LEU A 215 -22.01 4.11 -23.73
CA LEU A 215 -21.67 5.30 -22.94
C LEU A 215 -21.82 5.05 -21.43
N GLY A 216 -22.82 4.26 -21.02
CA GLY A 216 -22.98 3.81 -19.64
C GLY A 216 -21.77 3.01 -19.15
N LEU A 217 -21.28 2.08 -19.97
CA LEU A 217 -20.05 1.32 -19.71
C LEU A 217 -18.83 2.25 -19.51
N ALA A 218 -18.66 3.23 -20.39
CA ALA A 218 -17.57 4.20 -20.30
C ALA A 218 -17.60 4.96 -18.95
N PHE A 219 -18.76 5.51 -18.57
CA PHE A 219 -18.89 6.25 -17.32
C PHE A 219 -18.70 5.35 -16.09
N ASN A 220 -19.25 4.14 -16.10
CA ASN A 220 -19.14 3.19 -15.00
C ASN A 220 -17.68 2.78 -14.74
N SER A 221 -16.93 2.49 -15.82
CA SER A 221 -15.51 2.12 -15.72
C SER A 221 -14.69 3.21 -15.01
N THR A 222 -14.82 4.47 -15.44
CA THR A 222 -14.09 5.57 -14.79
C THR A 222 -14.58 5.85 -13.38
N LEU A 223 -15.89 5.85 -13.15
CA LEU A 223 -16.44 6.11 -11.82
C LEU A 223 -15.90 5.12 -10.79
N ILE A 224 -15.97 3.83 -11.09
CA ILE A 224 -15.51 2.77 -10.19
C ILE A 224 -13.99 2.89 -9.99
N ALA A 225 -13.22 3.04 -11.07
CA ALA A 225 -11.76 3.17 -10.95
C ALA A 225 -11.34 4.36 -10.07
N LEU A 226 -12.00 5.51 -10.21
CA LEU A 226 -11.70 6.69 -9.38
C LEU A 226 -12.06 6.46 -7.91
N VAL A 227 -13.23 5.88 -7.62
CA VAL A 227 -13.64 5.57 -6.25
C VAL A 227 -12.65 4.61 -5.59
N LEU A 228 -12.26 3.54 -6.29
CA LEU A 228 -11.29 2.57 -5.78
C LEU A 228 -9.89 3.21 -5.60
N SER A 229 -9.47 4.07 -6.53
CA SER A 229 -8.20 4.80 -6.44
C SER A 229 -8.16 5.74 -5.25
N ILE A 230 -9.24 6.47 -4.95
CA ILE A 230 -9.34 7.34 -3.76
C ILE A 230 -9.17 6.53 -2.47
N ILE A 231 -9.86 5.39 -2.36
CA ILE A 231 -9.77 4.50 -1.21
C ILE A 231 -8.33 4.00 -1.02
N LEU A 232 -7.70 3.55 -2.11
CA LEU A 232 -6.32 3.05 -2.09
C LEU A 232 -5.32 4.15 -1.73
N MET A 233 -5.45 5.35 -2.33
CA MET A 233 -4.58 6.49 -2.06
C MET A 233 -4.67 6.94 -0.60
N PHE A 234 -5.87 6.93 -0.01
CA PHE A 234 -6.04 7.20 1.41
C PHE A 234 -5.30 6.17 2.28
N ALA A 235 -5.45 4.87 1.99
CA ALA A 235 -4.76 3.81 2.74
C ALA A 235 -3.23 3.90 2.60
N LEU A 236 -2.74 4.20 1.40
CA LEU A 236 -1.32 4.45 1.14
C LEU A 236 -0.80 5.63 1.95
N TYR A 237 -1.53 6.75 1.96
CA TYR A 237 -1.18 7.93 2.76
C TYR A 237 -1.09 7.61 4.26
N GLN A 238 -2.05 6.84 4.81
CA GLN A 238 -2.00 6.42 6.22
C GLN A 238 -0.74 5.61 6.53
N LEU A 239 -0.36 4.67 5.65
CA LEU A 239 0.87 3.89 5.84
C LEU A 239 2.12 4.77 5.78
N GLN A 240 2.19 5.72 4.85
CA GLN A 240 3.30 6.67 4.75
C GLN A 240 3.46 7.47 6.05
N LEU A 241 2.36 8.01 6.57
CA LEU A 241 2.38 8.70 7.86
C LEU A 241 2.87 7.81 9.02
N MET A 242 2.44 6.54 9.05
CA MET A 242 2.90 5.60 10.08
C MET A 242 4.42 5.36 9.99
N GLN A 243 4.94 5.22 8.77
CA GLN A 243 6.37 5.03 8.49
C GLN A 243 7.20 6.26 8.87
N GLU A 244 6.78 7.45 8.46
CA GLU A 244 7.46 8.72 8.82
C GLU A 244 7.50 8.90 10.35
N ARG A 245 6.38 8.66 11.03
CA ARG A 245 6.31 8.71 12.50
C ARG A 245 7.26 7.70 13.15
N LEU A 246 7.33 6.47 12.65
CA LEU A 246 8.26 5.47 13.18
C LEU A 246 9.71 5.97 13.12
N VAL A 247 10.12 6.59 12.00
CA VAL A 247 11.48 7.11 11.83
C VAL A 247 11.75 8.28 12.78
N LEU A 248 10.81 9.24 12.88
CA LEU A 248 10.93 10.39 13.79
C LEU A 248 10.96 9.96 15.27
N ASP A 249 10.09 9.02 15.64
CA ASP A 249 10.03 8.46 17.00
C ASP A 249 11.34 7.72 17.30
N THR A 250 11.91 7.02 16.32
CA THR A 250 13.23 6.36 16.43
C THR A 250 14.37 7.35 16.66
N GLN A 251 14.41 8.44 15.89
CA GLN A 251 15.41 9.49 16.07
C GLN A 251 15.31 10.09 17.47
N THR A 252 14.10 10.43 17.90
CA THR A 252 13.83 10.97 19.23
C THR A 252 14.23 10.00 20.35
N ALA A 253 13.97 8.71 20.17
CA ALA A 253 14.35 7.67 21.13
C ALA A 253 15.87 7.51 21.22
N CYS A 254 16.60 7.60 20.10
CA CYS A 254 18.06 7.58 20.09
C CYS A 254 18.63 8.83 20.78
N ASP A 255 18.06 10.01 20.53
CA ASP A 255 18.53 11.25 21.15
C ASP A 255 18.38 11.23 22.67
N ARG A 256 17.20 10.83 23.16
CA ARG A 256 16.90 10.72 24.59
C ARG A 256 17.69 9.61 25.28
N GLY A 257 17.72 8.42 24.68
CA GLY A 257 18.33 7.24 25.30
C GLY A 257 19.85 7.23 25.22
N LEU A 258 20.43 7.77 24.15
CA LEU A 258 21.87 7.73 23.89
C LEU A 258 22.49 9.13 23.99
N ILE A 259 22.16 10.06 23.08
CA ILE A 259 22.91 11.32 22.92
C ILE A 259 22.94 12.15 24.22
N GLN A 260 21.81 12.31 24.88
CA GLN A 260 21.71 13.09 26.13
C GLN A 260 22.55 12.50 27.27
N ASN A 261 22.85 11.21 27.21
CA ASN A 261 23.62 10.49 28.22
C ASN A 261 25.10 10.32 27.83
N LEU A 262 25.53 10.74 26.62
CA LEU A 262 26.92 10.62 26.19
C LEU A 262 27.82 11.68 26.84
N GLN A 263 29.04 11.27 27.19
CA GLN A 263 30.08 12.19 27.60
C GLN A 263 31.39 11.91 26.84
N SER A 264 31.86 12.88 26.08
CA SER A 264 33.22 12.87 25.51
C SER A 264 34.19 13.42 26.56
N GLN A 265 35.21 12.63 26.92
CA GLN A 265 36.34 13.09 27.74
C GLN A 265 37.14 14.19 27.05
#